data_AF-A0A951DT41-F1
#
_entry.id   AF-A0A951DT41-F1
#
_cell.length_a   1.000
_cell.length_b   1.000
_cell.length_c   1.000
_cell.angle_alpha   90.00
_cell.angle_beta   90.00
_cell.angle_gamma   90.00
#
_symmetry.space_group_name_H-M   'P 1'
#
loop_
_entity.id
_entity.type
_entity.pdbx_description
1 polymer ?
#
loop_
_entity_poly.entity_id
_entity_poly.type
_entity_poly.pdbx_seq_one_letter_code
_entity_poly.pdbx_strand_id
1 'polypeptide(L)'
;MPLVDRISTLASAPGGSSFPDSVTVDGQGFVWVAYTNGADSTGASGHSTVVQYDASGSVVNSYTVAGYVDGLKYNPESGEIWALQNQDGNSTLTLIDPVTHETDTLSYAEPSSTRGYDDVVFDGKKVFLSFTNPPGTSGDATIVQLINGDDPHGLLKTKAVLTDGIQGINTETGTLQSVPQTDPDSLKLAPNGDLLLTSGNDGVIVDVQDPGTSHQSVAFTQVQGVTPGNAGLDDVIKPSASSGTFFLADYQDNRVLEVHVSGLNTNDYYASVGSLNAFGQVDPTTGVFTPLVSAANAPGFQFGSPHGATFVADPNAQPTPLVDRISTLASAPGGSSFPDSVTVDGQGFVWVAYTNGADSTGAS
;
A
#
# COMPACT_ATOMS: atom_id res chain seq x y z
N MET A 1 -2.46 -21.99 0.49
CA MET A 1 -3.20 -21.10 1.41
C MET A 1 -2.22 -20.60 2.44
N PRO A 2 -2.22 -19.30 2.75
CA PRO A 2 -1.35 -18.72 3.74
C PRO A 2 -1.56 -19.35 5.12
N LEU A 3 -0.48 -19.51 5.88
CA LEU A 3 -0.48 -20.03 7.25
C LEU A 3 0.35 -19.10 8.14
N VAL A 4 -0.24 -18.64 9.25
CA VAL A 4 0.51 -17.92 10.29
C VAL A 4 1.34 -18.95 11.06
N ASP A 5 2.65 -18.93 10.87
CA ASP A 5 3.57 -19.86 11.54
C ASP A 5 3.90 -19.38 12.96
N ARG A 6 4.01 -18.06 13.13
CA ARG A 6 4.32 -17.39 14.40
C ARG A 6 3.65 -16.03 14.46
N ILE A 7 3.14 -15.70 15.63
CA ILE A 7 2.73 -14.34 16.00
C ILE A 7 3.31 -13.98 17.36
N SER A 8 3.87 -12.78 17.48
CA SER A 8 4.41 -12.22 18.72
C SER A 8 4.17 -10.72 18.79
N THR A 9 4.12 -10.18 20.00
CA THR A 9 4.26 -8.73 20.20
C THR A 9 5.74 -8.39 20.08
N LEU A 10 6.09 -7.55 19.11
CA LEU A 10 7.42 -6.96 19.01
C LEU A 10 7.58 -5.94 20.14
N ALA A 11 6.67 -4.97 20.21
CA ALA A 11 6.70 -3.90 21.20
C ALA A 11 5.30 -3.51 21.66
N SER A 12 5.20 -3.08 22.92
CA SER A 12 4.10 -2.25 23.38
C SER A 12 4.50 -0.78 23.25
N ALA A 13 3.53 0.11 23.08
CA ALA A 13 3.82 1.54 23.02
C ALA A 13 4.64 2.00 24.25
N PRO A 14 5.71 2.78 24.05
CA PRO A 14 6.52 3.29 25.15
C PRO A 14 5.71 4.31 25.94
N GLY A 15 6.13 4.57 27.18
CA GLY A 15 5.43 5.49 28.06
C GLY A 15 5.20 6.87 27.41
N GLY A 16 3.94 7.31 27.38
CA GLY A 16 3.54 8.58 26.75
C GLY A 16 3.24 8.49 25.26
N SER A 17 3.38 7.32 24.64
CA SER A 17 2.97 7.08 23.25
C SER A 17 1.71 6.21 23.17
N SER A 18 0.84 6.51 22.21
CA SER A 18 -0.36 5.73 21.96
C SER A 18 -0.78 5.79 20.49
N PHE A 19 -1.64 4.84 20.09
CA PHE A 19 -2.22 4.79 18.76
C PHE A 19 -1.15 4.64 17.66
N PRO A 20 -0.42 3.50 17.62
CA PRO A 20 0.50 3.23 16.53
C PRO A 20 -0.29 3.16 15.24
N ASP A 21 0.17 3.89 14.24
CA ASP A 21 -0.50 4.00 12.96
C ASP A 21 0.38 3.38 11.88
N SER A 22 1.37 4.12 11.37
CA SER A 22 2.32 3.58 10.39
C SER A 22 3.48 2.78 10.97
N VAL A 23 3.96 1.81 10.18
CA VAL A 23 5.16 1.00 10.46
C VAL A 23 6.02 0.80 9.21
N THR A 24 7.34 0.91 9.36
CA THR A 24 8.31 0.61 8.29
C THR A 24 9.55 -0.10 8.84
N VAL A 25 10.37 -0.67 7.97
CA VAL A 25 11.63 -1.32 8.33
C VAL A 25 12.75 -0.71 7.49
N ASP A 26 13.84 -0.30 8.15
CA ASP A 26 14.97 0.32 7.46
C ASP A 26 15.94 -0.72 6.86
N GLY A 27 16.93 -0.24 6.10
CA GLY A 27 17.94 -1.08 5.46
C GLY A 27 18.86 -1.85 6.44
N GLN A 28 18.82 -1.54 7.74
CA GLN A 28 19.56 -2.23 8.79
C GLN A 28 18.68 -3.22 9.57
N GLY A 29 17.37 -3.24 9.30
CA GLY A 29 16.40 -4.12 9.95
C GLY A 29 15.82 -3.55 11.25
N PHE A 30 15.99 -2.25 11.54
CA PHE A 30 15.24 -1.62 12.63
C PHE A 30 13.79 -1.41 12.21
N VAL A 31 12.87 -1.60 13.15
CA VAL A 31 11.44 -1.36 12.96
C VAL A 31 11.12 0.04 13.44
N TRP A 32 10.49 0.82 12.59
CA TRP A 32 10.11 2.21 12.86
C TRP A 32 8.60 2.31 12.92
N VAL A 33 8.09 2.99 13.94
CA VAL A 33 6.64 3.09 14.20
C VAL A 33 6.28 4.52 14.53
N ALA A 34 5.22 5.03 13.90
CA ALA A 34 4.62 6.31 14.25
C ALA A 34 3.46 6.07 15.22
N TYR A 35 3.52 6.69 16.39
CA TYR A 35 2.42 6.77 17.34
C TYR A 35 1.78 8.15 17.21
N THR A 36 0.51 8.21 16.78
CA THR A 36 -0.16 9.48 16.49
C THR A 36 -0.48 10.27 17.75
N ASN A 37 -0.54 9.59 18.91
CA ASN A 37 -0.87 10.15 20.22
C ASN A 37 -2.18 10.95 20.27
N GLY A 38 -3.09 10.72 19.31
CA GLY A 38 -4.33 11.49 19.18
C GLY A 38 -4.10 12.95 18.78
N ALA A 39 -3.01 13.25 18.07
CA ALA A 39 -2.86 14.52 17.38
C ALA A 39 -4.03 14.77 16.41
N ASP A 40 -4.25 16.02 16.04
CA ASP A 40 -5.29 16.39 15.08
C ASP A 40 -4.76 16.20 13.65
N SER A 41 -5.47 15.42 12.83
CA SER A 41 -5.09 15.11 11.44
C SER A 41 -5.04 16.32 10.50
N THR A 42 -5.60 17.48 10.91
CA THR A 42 -5.47 18.74 10.18
C THR A 42 -4.26 19.58 10.61
N GLY A 43 -3.46 19.08 11.56
CA GLY A 43 -2.32 19.79 12.14
C GLY A 43 -2.70 20.89 13.13
N ALA A 44 -3.97 20.95 13.56
CA ALA A 44 -4.44 22.01 14.46
C ALA A 44 -3.84 21.91 15.88
N SER A 45 -3.50 20.69 16.33
CA SER A 45 -2.90 20.47 17.66
C SER A 45 -2.23 19.10 17.78
N GLY A 46 -1.42 18.94 18.84
CA GLY A 46 -0.80 17.66 19.20
C GLY A 46 0.52 17.39 18.50
N HIS A 47 1.06 16.21 18.77
CA HIS A 47 2.30 15.70 18.19
C HIS A 47 2.28 14.18 18.18
N SER A 48 2.97 13.61 17.21
CA SER A 48 3.23 12.18 17.12
C SER A 48 4.60 11.85 17.72
N THR A 49 4.78 10.59 18.09
CA THR A 49 6.06 10.03 18.48
C THR A 49 6.48 9.01 17.44
N VAL A 50 7.60 9.25 16.75
CA VAL A 50 8.23 8.24 15.90
C VAL A 50 9.26 7.49 16.74
N VAL A 51 9.21 6.15 16.73
CA VAL A 51 10.07 5.30 17.57
C VAL A 51 10.81 4.30 16.69
N GLN A 52 12.11 4.18 16.92
CA GLN A 52 12.97 3.16 16.32
C GLN A 52 13.15 2.01 17.31
N TYR A 53 12.88 0.79 16.87
CA TYR A 53 13.05 -0.45 17.62
C TYR A 53 14.10 -1.35 16.99
N ASP A 54 14.90 -2.02 17.82
CA ASP A 54 15.68 -3.15 17.37
C ASP A 54 14.81 -4.40 17.12
N ALA A 55 15.41 -5.45 16.57
CA ALA A 55 14.73 -6.71 16.28
C ALA A 55 14.17 -7.44 17.52
N SER A 56 14.54 -7.02 18.73
CA SER A 56 13.98 -7.54 19.99
C SER A 56 12.79 -6.73 20.50
N GLY A 57 12.47 -5.61 19.83
CA GLY A 57 11.44 -4.66 20.25
C GLY A 57 11.92 -3.67 21.32
N SER A 58 13.23 -3.54 21.54
CA SER A 58 13.79 -2.54 22.44
C SER A 58 13.87 -1.19 21.74
N VAL A 59 13.45 -0.12 22.43
CA VAL A 59 13.57 1.26 21.91
C VAL A 59 15.04 1.63 21.77
N VAL A 60 15.42 2.03 20.56
CA VAL A 60 16.75 2.54 20.22
C VAL A 60 16.76 4.06 20.28
N ASN A 61 15.79 4.69 19.61
CA ASN A 61 15.60 6.14 19.57
C ASN A 61 14.12 6.51 19.49
N SER A 62 13.81 7.76 19.80
CA SER A 62 12.47 8.32 19.70
C SER A 62 12.53 9.80 19.33
N TYR A 63 11.58 10.23 18.52
CA TYR A 63 11.50 11.55 17.92
C TYR A 63 10.10 12.12 18.13
N THR A 64 10.01 13.37 18.58
CA THR A 64 8.75 14.10 18.64
C THR A 64 8.55 14.85 17.34
N VAL A 65 7.45 14.57 16.66
CA VAL A 65 7.08 15.18 15.37
C VAL A 65 5.78 15.95 15.56
N ALA A 66 5.76 17.24 15.24
CA ALA A 66 4.56 18.05 15.40
C ALA A 66 3.44 17.57 14.46
N GLY A 67 2.19 17.55 14.94
CA GLY A 67 1.05 17.07 14.16
C GLY A 67 0.86 15.55 14.17
N TYR A 68 -0.04 15.09 13.31
CA TYR A 68 -0.44 13.70 13.13
C TYR A 68 0.41 13.04 12.05
N VAL A 69 1.26 12.08 12.40
CA VAL A 69 2.04 11.30 11.42
C VAL A 69 1.21 10.09 11.02
N ASP A 70 0.68 10.12 9.79
CA ASP A 70 -0.13 9.04 9.24
C ASP A 70 0.76 8.09 8.44
N GLY A 71 1.53 8.59 7.47
CA GLY A 71 2.55 7.82 6.75
C GLY A 71 3.95 7.86 7.35
N LEU A 72 4.61 6.69 7.38
CA LEU A 72 6.02 6.52 7.75
C LEU A 72 6.74 5.60 6.76
N LYS A 73 7.82 6.08 6.14
CA LYS A 73 8.55 5.29 5.14
C LYS A 73 10.06 5.40 5.25
N TYR A 74 10.76 4.28 5.13
CA TYR A 74 12.19 4.28 4.85
C TYR A 74 12.46 4.58 3.39
N ASN A 75 13.32 5.57 3.14
CA ASN A 75 13.86 5.86 1.82
C ASN A 75 15.14 5.06 1.59
N PRO A 76 15.16 4.08 0.68
CA PRO A 76 16.35 3.26 0.47
C PRO A 76 17.51 3.99 -0.22
N GLU A 77 17.27 5.13 -0.87
CA GLU A 77 18.31 5.90 -1.56
C GLU A 77 19.04 6.86 -0.60
N SER A 78 18.30 7.68 0.15
CA SER A 78 18.90 8.62 1.12
C SER A 78 19.24 7.94 2.46
N GLY A 79 18.57 6.83 2.79
CA GLY A 79 18.69 6.16 4.08
C GLY A 79 17.87 6.83 5.20
N GLU A 80 17.07 7.84 4.89
CA GLU A 80 16.27 8.57 5.87
C GLU A 80 14.90 7.92 6.10
N ILE A 81 14.29 8.27 7.23
CA ILE A 81 12.89 7.99 7.51
C ILE A 81 12.06 9.23 7.20
N TRP A 82 11.04 9.06 6.38
CA TRP A 82 10.09 10.09 5.99
C TRP A 82 8.82 9.93 6.83
N ALA A 83 8.50 10.94 7.61
CA ALA A 83 7.25 11.05 8.37
C ALA A 83 6.35 12.09 7.70
N LEU A 84 5.21 11.66 7.18
CA LEU A 84 4.24 12.54 6.51
C LEU A 84 3.22 12.99 7.54
N GLN A 85 3.01 14.30 7.66
CA GLN A 85 2.11 14.85 8.67
C GLN A 85 0.83 15.42 8.07
N ASN A 86 -0.23 15.28 8.85
CA ASN A 86 -1.50 15.98 8.72
C ASN A 86 -2.15 15.78 7.33
N GLN A 87 -2.54 14.55 7.06
CA GLN A 87 -3.25 14.11 5.87
C GLN A 87 -4.58 14.86 5.65
N ASP A 88 -5.24 15.40 6.67
CA ASP A 88 -6.51 16.14 6.48
C ASP A 88 -6.32 17.65 6.29
N GLY A 89 -5.09 18.15 6.33
CA GLY A 89 -4.81 19.57 6.12
C GLY A 89 -3.49 20.04 6.70
N ASN A 90 -2.94 21.12 6.17
CA ASN A 90 -1.70 21.75 6.61
C ASN A 90 -0.51 20.76 6.65
N SER A 91 -0.41 19.92 5.63
CA SER A 91 0.61 18.87 5.61
C SER A 91 2.03 19.39 5.55
N THR A 92 2.92 18.62 6.17
CA THR A 92 4.38 18.77 6.10
C THR A 92 5.02 17.39 5.93
N LEU A 93 6.32 17.37 5.67
CA LEU A 93 7.13 16.16 5.65
C LEU A 93 8.32 16.38 6.58
N THR A 94 8.55 15.47 7.53
CA THR A 94 9.79 15.46 8.32
C THR A 94 10.68 14.33 7.84
N LEU A 95 11.92 14.68 7.48
CA LEU A 95 13.01 13.76 7.23
C LEU A 95 13.74 13.51 8.56
N ILE A 96 14.03 12.25 8.86
CA ILE A 96 14.78 11.84 10.04
C ILE A 96 15.99 11.03 9.56
N ASP A 97 17.19 11.53 9.83
CA ASP A 97 18.43 10.79 9.58
C ASP A 97 18.65 9.80 10.74
N PRO A 98 18.62 8.47 10.49
CA PRO A 98 18.75 7.48 11.56
C PRO A 98 20.17 7.36 12.13
N VAL A 99 21.17 7.97 11.48
CA VAL A 99 22.58 7.95 11.89
C VAL A 99 22.95 9.20 12.69
N THR A 100 22.57 10.39 12.21
CA THR A 100 22.87 11.65 12.90
C THR A 100 21.81 12.06 13.91
N HIS A 101 20.60 11.49 13.79
CA HIS A 101 19.40 11.84 14.55
C HIS A 101 18.93 13.29 14.34
N GLU A 102 19.42 13.95 13.29
CA GLU A 102 18.91 15.24 12.86
C GLU A 102 17.55 15.07 12.17
N THR A 103 16.70 16.09 12.32
CA THR A 103 15.41 16.15 11.65
C THR A 103 15.29 17.43 10.85
N ASP A 104 14.71 17.34 9.65
CA ASP A 104 14.38 18.48 8.80
C ASP A 104 12.90 18.43 8.40
N THR A 105 12.19 19.53 8.54
CA THR A 105 10.75 19.60 8.22
C THR A 105 10.54 20.51 7.02
N LEU A 106 9.97 19.93 5.97
CA LEU A 106 9.72 20.56 4.69
C LEU A 106 8.23 20.89 4.52
N SER A 107 7.96 21.99 3.82
CA SER A 107 6.61 22.44 3.50
C SER A 107 6.28 22.20 2.03
N TYR A 108 5.03 21.87 1.75
CA TYR A 108 4.53 21.79 0.38
C TYR A 108 4.33 23.18 -0.23
N ALA A 109 4.64 23.30 -1.52
CA ALA A 109 4.53 24.54 -2.28
C ALA A 109 3.07 25.00 -2.42
N GLU A 110 2.14 24.05 -2.48
CA GLU A 110 0.69 24.29 -2.56
C GLU A 110 0.02 23.66 -1.33
N PRO A 111 -0.01 24.36 -0.18
CA PRO A 111 -0.65 23.85 1.01
C PRO A 111 -2.18 23.86 0.86
N SER A 112 -2.83 22.90 1.49
CA SER A 112 -4.29 22.84 1.61
C SER A 112 -4.67 22.79 3.08
N SER A 113 -5.71 23.51 3.49
CA SER A 113 -6.22 23.47 4.87
C SER A 113 -7.19 22.33 5.13
N THR A 114 -7.54 21.56 4.08
CA THR A 114 -8.57 20.50 4.15
C THR A 114 -8.13 19.22 3.44
N ARG A 115 -6.88 19.14 2.99
CA ARG A 115 -6.32 18.01 2.24
C ARG A 115 -4.85 17.88 2.53
N GLY A 116 -4.32 16.69 2.32
CA GLY A 116 -2.95 16.40 2.66
C GLY A 116 -2.43 15.13 2.07
N TYR A 117 -1.19 14.82 2.42
CA TYR A 117 -0.46 13.66 1.93
C TYR A 117 -0.36 12.64 3.04
N ASP A 118 -0.70 11.40 2.72
CA ASP A 118 -0.81 10.33 3.70
C ASP A 118 0.43 9.44 3.69
N ASP A 119 0.66 8.66 2.63
CA ASP A 119 1.82 7.74 2.51
C ASP A 119 2.70 8.10 1.29
N VAL A 120 3.92 7.54 1.28
CA VAL A 120 4.92 7.71 0.24
C VAL A 120 5.49 6.37 -0.22
N VAL A 121 5.79 6.27 -1.51
CA VAL A 121 6.56 5.16 -2.08
C VAL A 121 7.68 5.63 -2.99
N PHE A 122 8.77 4.86 -2.98
CA PHE A 122 9.95 5.07 -3.79
C PHE A 122 10.02 3.93 -4.82
N ASP A 123 9.80 4.23 -6.11
CA ASP A 123 9.89 3.21 -7.19
C ASP A 123 11.32 3.04 -7.76
N GLY A 124 12.29 3.74 -7.16
CA GLY A 124 13.70 3.84 -7.59
C GLY A 124 13.96 4.86 -8.70
N LYS A 125 12.93 5.54 -9.21
CA LYS A 125 13.03 6.59 -10.26
C LYS A 125 12.20 7.82 -9.95
N LYS A 126 11.11 7.63 -9.22
CA LYS A 126 10.08 8.59 -8.87
C LYS A 126 9.65 8.31 -7.44
N VAL A 127 9.16 9.38 -6.82
CA VAL A 127 8.53 9.34 -5.51
C VAL A 127 7.06 9.65 -5.72
N PHE A 128 6.18 8.77 -5.24
CA PHE A 128 4.74 8.95 -5.31
C PHE A 128 4.16 9.10 -3.91
N LEU A 129 3.12 9.93 -3.81
CA LEU A 129 2.42 10.21 -2.56
C LEU A 129 0.92 9.98 -2.79
N SER A 130 0.21 9.40 -1.82
CA SER A 130 -1.24 9.52 -1.78
C SER A 130 -1.62 10.95 -1.42
N PHE A 131 -2.76 11.42 -1.94
CA PHE A 131 -3.29 12.75 -1.67
C PHE A 131 -4.77 12.65 -1.33
N THR A 132 -5.12 12.95 -0.09
CA THR A 132 -6.34 12.47 0.54
C THR A 132 -7.45 13.53 0.53
N ASN A 133 -8.60 13.14 1.13
CA ASN A 133 -9.78 13.97 1.33
C ASN A 133 -10.17 14.82 0.10
N PRO A 134 -10.31 14.22 -1.09
CA PRO A 134 -10.76 14.97 -2.26
C PRO A 134 -12.13 15.59 -1.97
N PRO A 135 -12.38 16.85 -2.36
CA PRO A 135 -13.62 17.57 -2.03
C PRO A 135 -14.87 17.03 -2.77
N GLY A 136 -14.79 15.82 -3.34
CA GLY A 136 -15.85 15.15 -4.07
C GLY A 136 -16.08 15.69 -5.49
N THR A 137 -15.15 16.46 -6.04
CA THR A 137 -15.18 16.91 -7.43
C THR A 137 -14.27 16.06 -8.30
N SER A 138 -14.82 15.46 -9.36
CA SER A 138 -14.00 14.71 -10.33
C SER A 138 -12.88 15.58 -10.89
N GLY A 139 -11.67 15.00 -10.95
CA GLY A 139 -10.46 15.66 -11.43
C GLY A 139 -9.47 16.06 -10.34
N ASP A 140 -9.86 15.98 -9.06
CA ASP A 140 -8.93 16.19 -7.95
C ASP A 140 -7.89 15.08 -7.87
N ALA A 141 -6.62 15.44 -7.66
CA ALA A 141 -5.55 14.44 -7.54
C ALA A 141 -5.75 13.55 -6.31
N THR A 142 -5.52 12.24 -6.48
CA THR A 142 -5.57 11.22 -5.42
C THR A 142 -4.22 10.48 -5.28
N ILE A 143 -3.40 10.50 -6.34
CA ILE A 143 -1.97 10.18 -6.29
C ILE A 143 -1.22 11.31 -6.98
N VAL A 144 -0.10 11.72 -6.41
CA VAL A 144 0.83 12.66 -7.02
C VAL A 144 2.24 12.09 -7.10
N GLN A 145 3.05 12.63 -7.99
CA GLN A 145 4.49 12.46 -7.99
C GLN A 145 5.13 13.66 -7.28
N LEU A 146 6.06 13.42 -6.36
CA LEU A 146 6.95 14.45 -5.82
C LEU A 146 8.06 14.77 -6.82
N ILE A 147 8.09 16.00 -7.30
CA ILE A 147 9.00 16.46 -8.37
C ILE A 147 10.42 16.70 -7.84
N ASN A 148 10.56 16.95 -6.54
CA ASN A 148 11.85 17.13 -5.88
C ASN A 148 12.71 15.86 -5.90
N GLY A 149 12.09 14.68 -6.09
CA GLY A 149 12.79 13.39 -6.02
C GLY A 149 12.82 12.83 -4.59
N ASP A 150 13.77 11.95 -4.35
CA ASP A 150 14.00 11.19 -3.12
C ASP A 150 15.04 11.82 -2.18
N ASP A 151 15.62 12.96 -2.54
CA ASP A 151 16.45 13.78 -1.63
C ASP A 151 15.95 15.24 -1.69
N PRO A 152 14.74 15.50 -1.16
CA PRO A 152 14.11 16.80 -1.33
C PRO A 152 14.67 17.83 -0.36
N HIS A 153 14.78 19.07 -0.86
CA HIS A 153 15.03 20.24 -0.04
C HIS A 153 14.10 21.40 -0.43
N GLY A 154 13.86 22.30 0.52
CA GLY A 154 13.04 23.49 0.31
C GLY A 154 11.55 23.16 0.13
N LEU A 155 10.86 23.92 -0.75
CA LEU A 155 9.44 23.70 -1.00
C LEU A 155 9.19 22.45 -1.86
N LEU A 156 8.35 21.56 -1.37
CA LEU A 156 7.95 20.32 -2.02
C LEU A 156 6.92 20.61 -3.12
N LYS A 157 7.21 20.18 -4.35
CA LYS A 157 6.35 20.38 -5.52
C LYS A 157 5.83 19.04 -5.99
N THR A 158 4.54 18.99 -6.30
CA THR A 158 3.89 17.76 -6.72
C THR A 158 3.25 17.92 -8.10
N LYS A 159 2.98 16.79 -8.75
CA LYS A 159 2.25 16.71 -10.02
C LYS A 159 1.25 15.56 -9.95
N ALA A 160 0.02 15.80 -10.36
CA ALA A 160 -1.01 14.77 -10.41
C ALA A 160 -0.61 13.56 -11.27
N VAL A 161 -0.94 12.36 -10.78
CA VAL A 161 -0.72 11.05 -11.41
C VAL A 161 -2.04 10.29 -11.56
N LEU A 162 -2.83 10.24 -10.49
CA LEU A 162 -4.19 9.70 -10.48
C LEU A 162 -5.14 10.79 -9.98
N THR A 163 -6.37 10.79 -10.48
CA THR A 163 -7.40 11.75 -10.09
C THR A 163 -8.74 11.07 -9.82
N ASP A 164 -9.53 11.65 -8.93
CA ASP A 164 -10.90 11.21 -8.65
C ASP A 164 -11.79 11.25 -9.92
N GLY A 165 -12.71 10.30 -10.02
CA GLY A 165 -13.58 10.07 -11.17
C GLY A 165 -12.93 9.33 -12.34
N ILE A 166 -11.70 8.82 -12.17
CA ILE A 166 -11.06 7.94 -13.15
C ILE A 166 -11.88 6.68 -13.39
N GLN A 167 -11.82 6.14 -14.61
CA GLN A 167 -12.38 4.84 -14.94
C GLN A 167 -11.32 3.74 -14.75
N GLY A 168 -11.69 2.64 -14.11
CA GLY A 168 -10.84 1.47 -13.92
C GLY A 168 -11.63 0.18 -14.11
N ILE A 169 -10.93 -0.93 -14.32
CA ILE A 169 -11.56 -2.24 -14.40
C ILE A 169 -11.89 -2.72 -12.99
N ASN A 170 -13.17 -2.89 -12.68
CA ASN A 170 -13.61 -3.61 -11.50
C ASN A 170 -13.23 -5.09 -11.69
N THR A 171 -12.34 -5.61 -10.85
CA THR A 171 -11.78 -6.95 -11.03
C THR A 171 -12.78 -8.08 -10.75
N GLU A 172 -13.81 -7.82 -9.95
CA GLU A 172 -14.87 -8.78 -9.62
C GLU A 172 -15.85 -9.02 -10.76
N THR A 173 -16.08 -7.99 -11.56
CA THR A 173 -17.04 -8.01 -12.67
C THR A 173 -16.36 -8.05 -14.04
N GLY A 174 -15.07 -7.69 -14.11
CA GLY A 174 -14.33 -7.51 -15.36
C GLY A 174 -14.81 -6.33 -16.20
N THR A 175 -15.53 -5.37 -15.61
CA THR A 175 -16.15 -4.24 -16.33
C THR A 175 -15.50 -2.90 -15.98
N LEU A 176 -15.47 -1.99 -16.95
CA LEU A 176 -14.98 -0.63 -16.75
C LEU A 176 -16.02 0.19 -15.97
N GLN A 177 -15.59 0.77 -14.85
CA GLN A 177 -16.44 1.54 -13.93
C GLN A 177 -15.66 2.73 -13.35
N SER A 178 -16.39 3.71 -12.79
CA SER A 178 -15.75 4.75 -11.97
C SER A 178 -15.14 4.11 -10.73
N VAL A 179 -13.88 4.41 -10.46
CA VAL A 179 -13.20 3.91 -9.25
C VAL A 179 -13.69 4.71 -8.04
N PRO A 180 -14.18 4.06 -6.96
CA PRO A 180 -14.48 4.75 -5.70
C PRO A 180 -13.18 5.22 -5.04
N GLN A 181 -13.05 6.53 -4.82
CA GLN A 181 -11.88 7.19 -4.23
C GLN A 181 -12.30 8.38 -3.38
N THR A 182 -13.37 8.23 -2.59
CA THR A 182 -13.85 9.32 -1.73
C THR A 182 -12.92 9.58 -0.55
N ASP A 183 -12.07 8.62 -0.23
CA ASP A 183 -11.15 8.65 0.90
C ASP A 183 -9.83 7.95 0.58
N PRO A 184 -9.03 8.45 -0.39
CA PRO A 184 -7.69 7.92 -0.66
C PRO A 184 -6.86 8.02 0.63
N ASP A 185 -6.19 6.93 0.97
CA ASP A 185 -5.51 6.75 2.25
C ASP A 185 -4.07 6.25 1.96
N SER A 186 -3.72 5.08 2.45
CA SER A 186 -2.42 4.45 2.27
C SER A 186 -1.99 4.16 0.82
N LEU A 187 -0.68 4.19 0.57
CA LEU A 187 -0.03 3.94 -0.74
C LEU A 187 1.16 2.99 -0.61
N LYS A 188 1.09 1.82 -1.25
CA LYS A 188 2.19 0.84 -1.31
C LYS A 188 2.66 0.58 -2.74
N LEU A 189 3.90 0.11 -2.85
CA LEU A 189 4.50 -0.33 -4.11
C LEU A 189 4.45 -1.86 -4.17
N ALA A 190 3.78 -2.39 -5.19
CA ALA A 190 3.81 -3.81 -5.48
C ALA A 190 5.16 -4.23 -6.07
N PRO A 191 5.58 -5.50 -5.94
CA PRO A 191 6.86 -5.98 -6.48
C PRO A 191 7.04 -5.81 -7.99
N ASN A 192 5.96 -5.71 -8.77
CA ASN A 192 5.98 -5.45 -10.21
C ASN A 192 6.13 -3.95 -10.56
N GLY A 193 6.13 -3.06 -9.57
CA GLY A 193 6.22 -1.61 -9.75
C GLY A 193 4.86 -0.90 -9.84
N ASP A 194 3.75 -1.61 -9.69
CA ASP A 194 2.43 -1.00 -9.62
C ASP A 194 2.20 -0.30 -8.28
N LEU A 195 1.39 0.75 -8.29
CA LEU A 195 0.95 1.40 -7.05
C LEU A 195 -0.33 0.75 -6.54
N LEU A 196 -0.37 0.48 -5.25
CA LEU A 196 -1.55 0.04 -4.53
C LEU A 196 -2.01 1.20 -3.65
N LEU A 197 -3.10 1.86 -4.05
CA LEU A 197 -3.76 2.89 -3.25
C LEU A 197 -4.98 2.27 -2.59
N THR A 198 -5.19 2.56 -1.31
CA THR A 198 -6.47 2.25 -0.66
C THR A 198 -7.38 3.47 -0.67
N SER A 199 -8.68 3.22 -0.84
CA SER A 199 -9.72 4.18 -0.48
C SER A 199 -10.38 3.69 0.80
N GLY A 200 -9.99 4.28 1.92
CA GLY A 200 -10.12 3.66 3.24
C GLY A 200 -11.56 3.53 3.70
N ASN A 201 -12.36 4.60 3.60
CA ASN A 201 -13.78 4.54 3.85
C ASN A 201 -14.55 3.74 2.80
N ASP A 202 -14.14 3.77 1.53
CA ASP A 202 -14.83 3.01 0.47
C ASP A 202 -14.59 1.49 0.58
N GLY A 203 -13.47 1.08 1.19
CA GLY A 203 -13.06 -0.32 1.27
C GLY A 203 -12.58 -0.86 -0.08
N VAL A 204 -11.92 -0.01 -0.88
CA VAL A 204 -11.48 -0.33 -2.24
C VAL A 204 -9.97 -0.32 -2.31
N ILE A 205 -9.42 -1.37 -2.93
CA ILE A 205 -8.00 -1.46 -3.31
C ILE A 205 -7.91 -1.04 -4.77
N VAL A 206 -7.10 -0.03 -5.06
CA VAL A 206 -6.87 0.52 -6.40
C VAL A 206 -5.45 0.16 -6.84
N ASP A 207 -5.35 -0.59 -7.93
CA ASP A 207 -4.09 -1.00 -8.57
C ASP A 207 -3.84 -0.09 -9.78
N VAL A 208 -2.75 0.69 -9.73
CA VAL A 208 -2.33 1.61 -10.78
C VAL A 208 -1.06 1.10 -11.44
N GLN A 209 -1.23 0.61 -12.66
CA GLN A 209 -0.16 0.10 -13.51
C GLN A 209 0.53 1.22 -14.27
N ASP A 210 1.84 1.09 -14.51
CA ASP A 210 2.67 2.05 -15.25
C ASP A 210 2.42 3.54 -14.84
N PRO A 211 2.48 3.87 -13.53
CA PRO A 211 2.03 5.14 -12.98
C PRO A 211 2.75 6.37 -13.57
N GLY A 212 1.95 7.37 -13.95
CA GLY A 212 2.40 8.64 -14.51
C GLY A 212 2.95 8.53 -15.93
N THR A 213 2.64 7.45 -16.65
CA THR A 213 3.02 7.26 -18.06
C THR A 213 1.81 7.31 -18.99
N SER A 214 2.05 7.33 -20.30
CA SER A 214 0.99 7.22 -21.30
C SER A 214 0.33 5.84 -21.36
N HIS A 215 0.89 4.84 -20.68
CA HIS A 215 0.37 3.47 -20.63
C HIS A 215 -0.31 3.17 -19.29
N GLN A 216 -0.53 4.18 -18.44
CA GLN A 216 -1.17 3.99 -17.15
C GLN A 216 -2.55 3.33 -17.31
N SER A 217 -2.78 2.25 -16.55
CA SER A 217 -4.07 1.59 -16.43
C SER A 217 -4.45 1.41 -14.97
N VAL A 218 -5.76 1.33 -14.71
CA VAL A 218 -6.30 1.24 -13.35
C VAL A 218 -7.24 0.05 -13.27
N ALA A 219 -7.05 -0.77 -12.25
CA ALA A 219 -7.99 -1.79 -11.82
C ALA A 219 -8.34 -1.55 -10.34
N PHE A 220 -9.48 -2.06 -9.89
CA PHE A 220 -9.85 -1.96 -8.49
C PHE A 220 -10.66 -3.15 -8.02
N THR A 221 -10.55 -3.42 -6.72
CA THR A 221 -11.19 -4.55 -6.04
C THR A 221 -11.90 -4.04 -4.79
N GLN A 222 -13.19 -4.31 -4.64
CA GLN A 222 -13.92 -4.01 -3.41
C GLN A 222 -13.63 -5.11 -2.39
N VAL A 223 -13.19 -4.74 -1.19
CA VAL A 223 -13.08 -5.70 -0.08
C VAL A 223 -14.48 -6.13 0.35
N GLN A 224 -14.75 -7.43 0.39
CA GLN A 224 -16.03 -7.95 0.85
C GLN A 224 -16.11 -7.99 2.38
N GLY A 225 -17.34 -7.93 2.90
CA GLY A 225 -17.61 -7.97 4.35
C GLY A 225 -17.53 -6.61 5.04
N VAL A 226 -17.09 -5.57 4.32
CA VAL A 226 -17.10 -4.18 4.80
C VAL A 226 -18.31 -3.41 4.28
N THR A 227 -18.58 -2.26 4.88
CA THR A 227 -19.62 -1.32 4.43
C THR A 227 -18.95 -0.05 3.90
N PRO A 228 -19.13 0.34 2.62
CA PRO A 228 -18.61 1.61 2.12
C PRO A 228 -19.07 2.80 2.96
N GLY A 229 -18.16 3.73 3.22
CA GLY A 229 -18.31 4.83 4.18
C GLY A 229 -17.93 4.48 5.62
N ASN A 230 -17.56 3.22 5.90
CA ASN A 230 -17.09 2.75 7.22
C ASN A 230 -16.29 1.45 7.08
N ALA A 231 -15.49 1.32 6.01
CA ALA A 231 -14.73 0.10 5.77
C ALA A 231 -13.47 0.02 6.62
N GLY A 232 -12.81 1.15 6.90
CA GLY A 232 -11.57 1.20 7.65
C GLY A 232 -10.48 0.34 7.02
N LEU A 233 -10.45 0.28 5.68
CA LEU A 233 -9.33 -0.30 4.97
C LEU A 233 -8.17 0.68 5.09
N ASP A 234 -7.02 0.24 5.58
CA ASP A 234 -5.86 1.11 5.68
C ASP A 234 -4.73 0.58 4.79
N ASP A 235 -3.74 -0.14 5.33
CA ASP A 235 -2.63 -0.63 4.53
C ASP A 235 -2.94 -1.88 3.70
N VAL A 236 -2.40 -1.92 2.48
CA VAL A 236 -2.47 -3.09 1.57
C VAL A 236 -1.11 -3.43 0.96
N ILE A 237 -0.72 -4.70 1.05
CA ILE A 237 0.55 -5.21 0.55
C ILE A 237 0.31 -6.32 -0.47
N LYS A 238 1.06 -6.30 -1.59
CA LYS A 238 1.39 -7.50 -2.37
C LYS A 238 2.78 -7.99 -1.96
N PRO A 239 2.93 -9.17 -1.34
CA PRO A 239 4.21 -9.61 -0.81
C PRO A 239 5.17 -9.98 -1.95
N SER A 240 6.45 -9.72 -1.75
CA SER A 240 7.53 -10.05 -2.70
C SER A 240 7.98 -11.51 -2.65
N ALA A 241 7.49 -12.29 -1.67
CA ALA A 241 7.89 -13.68 -1.45
C ALA A 241 6.73 -14.53 -0.93
N SER A 242 6.83 -15.85 -1.11
CA SER A 242 5.83 -16.82 -0.61
C SER A 242 5.89 -17.03 0.91
N SER A 243 6.86 -16.44 1.60
CA SER A 243 7.00 -16.47 3.06
C SER A 243 7.77 -15.25 3.54
N GLY A 244 7.44 -14.79 4.74
CA GLY A 244 8.11 -13.68 5.39
C GLY A 244 7.35 -13.19 6.61
N THR A 245 7.76 -12.04 7.11
CA THR A 245 7.22 -11.42 8.31
C THR A 245 6.49 -10.15 7.95
N PHE A 246 5.22 -10.06 8.37
CA PHE A 246 4.52 -8.79 8.46
C PHE A 246 4.78 -8.14 9.82
N PHE A 247 5.09 -6.86 9.81
CA PHE A 247 5.03 -6.01 11.01
C PHE A 247 3.74 -5.21 10.93
N LEU A 248 2.94 -5.27 11.98
CA LEU A 248 1.61 -4.67 12.01
C LEU A 248 1.50 -3.72 13.21
N ALA A 249 1.01 -2.51 12.97
CA ALA A 249 0.64 -1.56 13.98
C ALA A 249 -0.87 -1.69 14.27
N ASP A 250 -1.22 -2.00 15.53
CA ASP A 250 -2.63 -2.05 15.94
C ASP A 250 -2.98 -0.78 16.72
N TYR A 251 -3.69 0.11 16.04
CA TYR A 251 -4.06 1.43 16.53
C TYR A 251 -4.81 1.37 17.87
N GLN A 252 -5.79 0.47 17.99
CA GLN A 252 -6.62 0.40 19.19
C GLN A 252 -6.00 -0.43 20.33
N ASP A 253 -5.29 -1.51 19.99
CA ASP A 253 -4.64 -2.39 20.98
C ASP A 253 -3.26 -1.88 21.44
N ASN A 254 -2.74 -0.83 20.78
CA ASN A 254 -1.55 -0.10 21.18
C ASN A 254 -0.27 -0.96 21.23
N ARG A 255 -0.20 -1.94 20.32
CA ARG A 255 0.92 -2.87 20.17
C ARG A 255 1.40 -2.92 18.72
N VAL A 256 2.67 -3.27 18.57
CA VAL A 256 3.30 -3.59 17.30
C VAL A 256 3.54 -5.09 17.29
N LEU A 257 3.04 -5.75 16.27
CA LEU A 257 3.03 -7.20 16.15
C LEU A 257 3.97 -7.65 15.04
N GLU A 258 4.59 -8.80 15.27
CA GLU A 258 5.38 -9.53 14.28
C GLU A 258 4.62 -10.80 13.92
N VAL A 259 4.29 -10.96 12.64
CA VAL A 259 3.49 -12.07 12.13
C VAL A 259 4.24 -12.75 11.00
N HIS A 260 4.85 -13.90 11.29
CA HIS A 260 5.47 -14.73 10.28
C HIS A 260 4.43 -15.57 9.57
N VAL A 261 4.44 -15.53 8.23
CA VAL A 261 3.48 -16.25 7.38
C VAL A 261 4.23 -17.02 6.31
N SER A 262 3.77 -18.23 6.03
CA SER A 262 4.21 -19.08 4.92
C SER A 262 3.05 -19.38 3.97
N GLY A 263 3.37 -19.82 2.75
CA GLY A 263 2.35 -20.15 1.75
C GLY A 263 1.59 -18.94 1.20
N LEU A 264 2.22 -17.75 1.25
CA LEU A 264 1.70 -16.52 0.65
C LEU A 264 1.60 -16.68 -0.86
N ASN A 265 0.55 -16.10 -1.43
CA ASN A 265 0.42 -15.92 -2.87
C ASN A 265 0.80 -14.47 -3.19
N THR A 266 1.86 -14.28 -3.97
CA THR A 266 2.40 -12.95 -4.30
C THR A 266 1.49 -12.14 -5.22
N ASN A 267 0.44 -12.75 -5.76
CA ASN A 267 -0.55 -12.07 -6.59
C ASN A 267 -1.78 -11.58 -5.81
N ASP A 268 -1.94 -12.03 -4.56
CA ASP A 268 -3.07 -11.61 -3.71
C ASP A 268 -2.70 -10.38 -2.90
N TYR A 269 -3.72 -9.66 -2.45
CA TYR A 269 -3.55 -8.55 -1.52
C TYR A 269 -3.57 -9.05 -0.07
N TYR A 270 -2.86 -8.35 0.80
CA TYR A 270 -2.88 -8.56 2.25
C TYR A 270 -3.13 -7.23 2.91
N ALA A 271 -4.26 -7.12 3.60
CA ALA A 271 -4.86 -5.84 3.97
C ALA A 271 -5.15 -5.75 5.47
N SER A 272 -4.88 -4.58 6.04
CA SER A 272 -5.38 -4.14 7.34
C SER A 272 -6.80 -3.60 7.18
N VAL A 273 -7.76 -4.19 7.90
CA VAL A 273 -9.17 -3.76 7.83
C VAL A 273 -9.74 -3.56 9.24
N GLY A 274 -9.80 -2.30 9.65
CA GLY A 274 -10.29 -1.83 10.94
C GLY A 274 -11.73 -2.25 11.22
N SER A 275 -12.66 -2.13 10.27
CA SER A 275 -14.06 -2.54 10.51
C SER A 275 -14.25 -4.04 10.76
N LEU A 276 -13.28 -4.85 10.34
CA LEU A 276 -13.24 -6.30 10.56
C LEU A 276 -12.35 -6.68 11.74
N ASN A 277 -11.67 -5.72 12.38
CA ASN A 277 -10.67 -5.90 13.42
C ASN A 277 -9.66 -7.00 13.02
N ALA A 278 -9.16 -6.95 11.78
CA ALA A 278 -8.38 -8.05 11.22
C ALA A 278 -7.37 -7.62 10.16
N PHE A 279 -6.26 -8.35 10.11
CA PHE A 279 -5.34 -8.37 8.96
C PHE A 279 -5.55 -9.67 8.19
N GLY A 280 -5.70 -9.59 6.87
CA GLY A 280 -6.11 -10.75 6.09
C GLY A 280 -5.78 -10.68 4.61
N GLN A 281 -5.94 -11.82 3.96
CA GLN A 281 -5.79 -11.96 2.51
C GLN A 281 -7.07 -11.45 1.82
N VAL A 282 -6.94 -10.68 0.75
CA VAL A 282 -8.03 -10.32 -0.16
C VAL A 282 -7.74 -10.92 -1.52
N ASP A 283 -8.68 -11.72 -2.02
CA ASP A 283 -8.62 -12.26 -3.37
C ASP A 283 -8.84 -11.13 -4.38
N PRO A 284 -7.89 -10.86 -5.29
CA PRO A 284 -7.96 -9.73 -6.21
C PRO A 284 -9.06 -9.88 -7.27
N THR A 285 -9.60 -11.08 -7.48
CA THR A 285 -10.64 -11.35 -8.48
C THR A 285 -12.03 -11.41 -7.90
N THR A 286 -12.18 -11.62 -6.60
CA THR A 286 -13.50 -11.75 -5.96
C THR A 286 -13.71 -10.76 -4.83
N GLY A 287 -12.66 -10.11 -4.33
CA GLY A 287 -12.74 -9.22 -3.17
C GLY A 287 -12.93 -9.97 -1.84
N VAL A 288 -12.99 -11.30 -1.84
CA VAL A 288 -13.20 -12.09 -0.63
C VAL A 288 -12.05 -11.87 0.35
N PHE A 289 -12.38 -11.36 1.54
CA PHE A 289 -11.46 -11.20 2.65
C PHE A 289 -11.41 -12.47 3.52
N THR A 290 -10.20 -12.98 3.75
CA THR A 290 -9.94 -14.13 4.62
C THR A 290 -9.01 -13.69 5.77
N PRO A 291 -9.52 -13.58 7.02
CA PRO A 291 -8.71 -13.14 8.15
C PRO A 291 -7.53 -14.09 8.43
N LEU A 292 -6.31 -13.56 8.44
CA LEU A 292 -5.12 -14.29 8.89
C LEU A 292 -4.84 -14.03 10.36
N VAL A 293 -4.99 -12.78 10.79
CA VAL A 293 -4.85 -12.37 12.18
C VAL A 293 -6.12 -11.63 12.59
N SER A 294 -6.77 -12.17 13.62
CA SER A 294 -7.98 -11.64 14.23
C SER A 294 -8.16 -12.28 15.60
N ALA A 295 -9.12 -11.79 16.40
CA ALA A 295 -9.46 -12.42 17.68
C ALA A 295 -9.85 -13.90 17.55
N ALA A 296 -10.38 -14.33 16.39
CA ALA A 296 -10.78 -15.72 16.16
C ALA A 296 -9.58 -16.63 15.83
N ASN A 297 -8.59 -16.11 15.09
CA ASN A 297 -7.52 -16.92 14.50
C ASN A 297 -6.16 -16.74 15.20
N ALA A 298 -6.02 -15.73 16.06
CA ALA A 298 -4.84 -15.48 16.89
C ALA A 298 -5.23 -15.34 18.39
N PRO A 299 -5.67 -16.42 19.04
CA PRO A 299 -6.13 -16.38 20.42
C PRO A 299 -5.02 -15.89 21.37
N GLY A 300 -5.34 -14.90 22.21
CA GLY A 300 -4.38 -14.24 23.11
C GLY A 300 -3.85 -12.91 22.59
N PHE A 301 -4.14 -12.57 21.33
CA PHE A 301 -3.96 -11.23 20.78
C PHE A 301 -5.32 -10.56 20.63
N GLN A 302 -5.44 -9.34 21.14
CA GLN A 302 -6.57 -8.47 20.80
C GLN A 302 -6.15 -7.73 19.55
N PHE A 303 -6.89 -7.96 18.46
CA PHE A 303 -6.77 -7.19 17.24
C PHE A 303 -7.90 -6.17 17.27
N GLY A 304 -7.56 -4.89 17.38
CA GLY A 304 -8.50 -3.81 17.62
C GLY A 304 -8.81 -3.04 16.34
N SER A 305 -7.81 -2.40 15.77
CA SER A 305 -7.91 -1.73 14.46
C SER A 305 -6.52 -1.74 13.84
N PRO A 306 -6.16 -2.75 13.04
CA PRO A 306 -4.88 -2.73 12.35
C PRO A 306 -4.88 -1.58 11.36
N HIS A 307 -3.86 -0.76 11.45
CA HIS A 307 -3.62 0.33 10.52
C HIS A 307 -2.39 -0.06 9.69
N GLY A 308 -1.19 0.38 10.09
CA GLY A 308 0.03 0.14 9.35
C GLY A 308 0.46 -1.31 9.23
N ALA A 309 0.98 -1.64 8.05
CA ALA A 309 1.60 -2.90 7.72
C ALA A 309 2.85 -2.71 6.86
N THR A 310 3.89 -3.49 7.15
CA THR A 310 5.05 -3.65 6.26
C THR A 310 5.49 -5.11 6.20
N PHE A 311 6.15 -5.51 5.13
CA PHE A 311 6.53 -6.90 4.87
C PHE A 311 8.03 -7.05 4.62
N VAL A 312 8.64 -8.01 5.30
CA VAL A 312 10.03 -8.43 5.09
C VAL A 312 10.03 -9.89 4.65
N ALA A 313 10.51 -10.15 3.44
CA ALA A 313 10.61 -11.50 2.89
C ALA A 313 11.56 -12.39 3.71
N ASP A 314 11.22 -13.67 3.89
CA ASP A 314 12.17 -14.65 4.43
C ASP A 314 13.29 -14.85 3.38
N PRO A 315 14.58 -14.69 3.73
CA PRO A 315 15.68 -14.89 2.80
C PRO A 315 15.77 -16.31 2.22
N ASN A 316 15.13 -17.30 2.85
CA ASN A 316 15.07 -18.68 2.38
C ASN A 316 13.81 -19.00 1.56
N ALA A 317 12.88 -18.05 1.43
CA ALA A 317 11.70 -18.23 0.60
C ALA A 317 12.11 -18.43 -0.86
N GLN A 318 11.46 -19.37 -1.54
CA GLN A 318 11.68 -19.54 -2.98
C GLN A 318 11.22 -18.25 -3.68
N PRO A 319 12.03 -17.66 -4.58
CA PRO A 319 11.56 -16.59 -5.42
C PRO A 319 10.45 -17.14 -6.30
N THR A 320 9.22 -16.68 -6.07
CA THR A 320 8.08 -17.08 -6.89
C THR A 320 8.18 -16.34 -8.23
N PRO A 321 8.03 -17.02 -9.38
CA PRO A 321 7.88 -16.31 -10.64
C PRO A 321 6.67 -15.38 -10.55
N LEU A 322 6.93 -14.08 -10.60
CA LEU A 322 5.91 -13.04 -10.60
C LEU A 322 5.24 -13.04 -11.98
N VAL A 323 3.92 -13.15 -12.03
CA VAL A 323 3.17 -12.74 -13.24
C VAL A 323 2.93 -11.26 -13.09
N ASP A 324 3.86 -10.46 -13.63
CA ASP A 324 3.90 -9.01 -13.47
C ASP A 324 2.70 -8.30 -14.12
N ARG A 325 2.18 -8.85 -15.22
CA ARG A 325 1.11 -8.28 -16.02
C ARG A 325 0.26 -9.38 -16.67
N ILE A 326 -1.05 -9.28 -16.50
CA ILE A 326 -2.02 -9.97 -17.35
C ILE A 326 -2.82 -8.91 -18.08
N SER A 327 -2.65 -8.82 -19.39
CA SER A 327 -3.40 -7.89 -20.23
C SER A 327 -3.87 -8.60 -21.50
N THR A 328 -5.02 -8.16 -22.02
CA THR A 328 -5.45 -8.58 -23.36
C THR A 328 -4.60 -7.86 -24.38
N LEU A 329 -3.66 -8.57 -25.01
CA LEU A 329 -2.79 -8.00 -26.04
C LEU A 329 -3.58 -7.43 -27.23
N ALA A 330 -4.60 -8.16 -27.69
CA ALA A 330 -5.47 -7.76 -28.79
C ALA A 330 -6.77 -8.57 -28.79
N SER A 331 -7.84 -8.00 -29.35
CA SER A 331 -9.02 -8.77 -29.75
C SER A 331 -8.70 -9.64 -30.96
N ALA A 332 -9.32 -10.83 -31.05
CA ALA A 332 -9.15 -11.71 -32.20
C ALA A 332 -9.49 -10.97 -33.52
N PRO A 333 -8.70 -11.15 -34.60
CA PRO A 333 -9.03 -10.61 -35.91
C PRO A 333 -10.40 -11.09 -36.39
N GLY A 334 -11.07 -10.29 -37.22
CA GLY A 334 -12.38 -10.64 -37.77
C GLY A 334 -12.38 -12.01 -38.46
N GLY A 335 -13.28 -12.90 -38.02
CA GLY A 335 -13.37 -14.28 -38.53
C GLY A 335 -12.45 -15.29 -37.83
N SER A 336 -11.64 -14.86 -36.86
CA SER A 336 -10.80 -15.74 -36.04
C SER A 336 -11.44 -16.03 -34.68
N SER A 337 -11.38 -17.29 -34.23
CA SER A 337 -11.89 -17.74 -32.94
C SER A 337 -11.01 -18.86 -32.37
N PHE A 338 -11.06 -19.03 -31.04
CA PHE A 338 -10.31 -20.09 -30.32
C PHE A 338 -8.78 -19.99 -30.52
N PRO A 339 -8.10 -19.01 -29.90
CA PRO A 339 -6.63 -18.97 -29.89
C PRO A 339 -6.08 -20.24 -29.24
N ASP A 340 -5.03 -20.81 -29.81
CA ASP A 340 -4.45 -22.11 -29.41
C ASP A 340 -2.99 -22.00 -29.03
N SER A 341 -2.16 -21.45 -29.92
CA SER A 341 -0.74 -21.27 -29.68
C SER A 341 -0.32 -19.82 -29.84
N VAL A 342 0.64 -19.41 -28.99
CA VAL A 342 1.24 -18.09 -29.01
C VAL A 342 2.77 -18.25 -29.01
N THR A 343 3.46 -17.43 -29.79
CA THR A 343 4.92 -17.32 -29.76
C THR A 343 5.35 -15.88 -29.95
N VAL A 344 6.55 -15.54 -29.48
CA VAL A 344 7.16 -14.23 -29.67
C VAL A 344 8.46 -14.43 -30.44
N ASP A 345 8.64 -13.70 -31.53
CA ASP A 345 9.87 -13.78 -32.30
C ASP A 345 10.99 -12.90 -31.71
N GLY A 346 12.21 -13.05 -32.25
CA GLY A 346 13.38 -12.30 -31.78
C GLY A 346 13.32 -10.78 -32.03
N GLN A 347 12.27 -10.29 -32.70
CA GLN A 347 12.01 -8.88 -32.95
C GLN A 347 10.88 -8.34 -32.03
N GLY A 348 10.27 -9.20 -31.21
CA GLY A 348 9.22 -8.84 -30.27
C GLY A 348 7.81 -8.90 -30.86
N PHE A 349 7.60 -9.45 -32.06
CA PHE A 349 6.26 -9.65 -32.58
C PHE A 349 5.61 -10.88 -31.95
N VAL A 350 4.35 -10.73 -31.54
CA VAL A 350 3.54 -11.82 -31.02
C VAL A 350 2.74 -12.46 -32.16
N TRP A 351 2.90 -13.76 -32.31
CA TRP A 351 2.19 -14.58 -33.29
C TRP A 351 1.18 -15.46 -32.55
N VAL A 352 -0.09 -15.37 -32.93
CA VAL A 352 -1.18 -16.16 -32.33
C VAL A 352 -1.83 -17.01 -33.42
N ALA A 353 -1.89 -18.32 -33.21
CA ALA A 353 -2.65 -19.24 -34.06
C ALA A 353 -4.06 -19.43 -33.50
N TYR A 354 -5.05 -19.42 -34.38
CA TYR A 354 -6.46 -19.64 -34.06
C TYR A 354 -6.93 -20.93 -34.72
N THR A 355 -7.59 -21.82 -33.97
CA THR A 355 -8.13 -23.06 -34.56
C THR A 355 -9.37 -22.82 -35.40
N ASN A 356 -10.10 -21.73 -35.14
CA ASN A 356 -11.37 -21.40 -35.81
C ASN A 356 -12.40 -22.55 -35.79
N GLY A 357 -12.32 -23.40 -34.76
CA GLY A 357 -13.21 -24.56 -34.60
C GLY A 357 -12.81 -25.80 -35.39
N ALA A 358 -11.63 -25.80 -36.05
CA ALA A 358 -11.07 -27.00 -36.67
C ALA A 358 -10.70 -28.03 -35.60
N ASP A 359 -11.08 -29.29 -35.82
CA ASP A 359 -10.69 -30.39 -34.94
C ASP A 359 -9.25 -30.84 -35.21
N SER A 360 -8.66 -31.55 -34.25
CA SER A 360 -7.30 -32.08 -34.37
C SER A 360 -7.17 -33.27 -35.32
N THR A 361 -8.27 -33.70 -35.95
CA THR A 361 -8.31 -34.83 -36.90
C THR A 361 -8.23 -34.36 -38.35
N GLY A 362 -8.34 -33.05 -38.61
CA GLY A 362 -8.32 -32.48 -39.95
C GLY A 362 -9.63 -32.71 -40.71
N ALA A 363 -10.71 -33.11 -40.02
CA ALA A 363 -12.03 -33.23 -40.61
C ALA A 363 -12.78 -31.90 -40.43
N SER A 364 -12.93 -31.15 -41.52
CA SER A 364 -13.80 -29.97 -41.58
C SER A 364 -15.27 -30.33 -41.67
#